data_AF-F4W3R6-F1
#
_entry.id   AF-F4W3R6-F1
#
_cell.length_a   1.000
_cell.length_b   1.000
_cell.length_c   1.000
_cell.angle_alpha   90.00
_cell.angle_beta   90.00
_cell.angle_gamma   90.00
#
_symmetry.space_group_name_H-M   'P 1'
#
loop_
_entity.id
_entity.type
_entity.pdbx_description
1 polymer ?
#
loop_
_entity_poly.entity_id
_entity_poly.type
_entity_poly.pdbx_seq_one_letter_code
_entity_poly.pdbx_strand_id
1 'polypeptide(L)'
;VSFVSKQVDLMVAPHKLPEFYDIMAQIQAPYKVYIENVQTLINRTMPTNASMKFDFKNYYDLDTIYKNLDDLVEQHPNVVQSIEGGETYEGRKIKGVKISFKPDNPGVFIESGIHAMEWIAPATAMYILHQLLTSTDTEVRTLAESHDWYIFPVFNPDGYVYTHTTNRLWRKTRKPYGSDCYGCDLNRNW
;
A
#
# COMPACT_ATOMS: atom_id res chain seq x y z
N VAL A 1 -26.43 0.17 -4.23
CA VAL A 1 -26.75 -0.17 -5.64
C VAL A 1 -26.31 -1.61 -5.86
N SER A 2 -27.23 -2.50 -6.22
CA SER A 2 -26.90 -3.89 -6.57
C SER A 2 -26.71 -3.96 -8.07
N PHE A 3 -25.59 -4.55 -8.53
CA PHE A 3 -25.28 -4.69 -9.94
C PHE A 3 -25.52 -6.14 -10.38
N VAL A 4 -26.25 -6.33 -11.47
CA VAL A 4 -26.45 -7.64 -12.11
C VAL A 4 -25.44 -7.78 -13.26
N SER A 5 -24.98 -9.01 -13.53
CA SER A 5 -24.05 -9.32 -14.63
C SER A 5 -22.66 -8.68 -14.52
N LYS A 6 -22.16 -8.47 -13.29
CA LYS A 6 -20.77 -8.09 -13.04
C LYS A 6 -19.96 -9.30 -12.58
N GLN A 7 -18.72 -9.38 -13.07
CA GLN A 7 -17.75 -10.35 -12.59
C GLN A 7 -17.40 -10.07 -11.14
N VAL A 8 -17.26 -11.14 -10.34
CA VAL A 8 -16.76 -11.10 -8.97
C VAL A 8 -15.54 -12.01 -8.91
N ASP A 9 -14.45 -11.48 -8.37
CA ASP A 9 -13.25 -12.27 -8.12
C ASP A 9 -13.26 -12.75 -6.67
N LEU A 10 -13.16 -14.06 -6.48
CA LEU A 10 -13.18 -14.70 -5.18
C LEU A 10 -11.94 -15.57 -5.01
N MET A 11 -11.22 -15.39 -3.90
CA MET A 11 -10.21 -16.34 -3.48
C MET A 11 -10.84 -17.39 -2.56
N VAL A 12 -10.68 -18.66 -2.93
CA VAL A 12 -11.19 -19.80 -2.17
C VAL A 12 -10.01 -20.54 -1.54
N ALA A 13 -10.10 -20.82 -0.23
CA ALA A 13 -9.08 -21.62 0.44
C ALA A 13 -9.07 -23.06 -0.12
N PRO A 14 -7.90 -23.73 -0.25
CA PRO A 14 -7.83 -25.05 -0.87
C PRO A 14 -8.78 -26.09 -0.27
N HIS A 15 -8.91 -26.12 1.06
CA HIS A 15 -9.80 -27.04 1.78
C HIS A 15 -11.30 -26.73 1.63
N LYS A 16 -11.65 -25.58 1.02
CA LYS A 16 -13.03 -25.15 0.73
C LYS A 16 -13.41 -25.33 -0.75
N LEU A 17 -12.49 -25.75 -1.62
CA LEU A 17 -12.78 -25.96 -3.04
C LEU A 17 -13.92 -26.97 -3.30
N PRO A 18 -14.01 -28.12 -2.61
CA PRO A 18 -15.13 -29.04 -2.82
C PRO A 18 -16.48 -28.39 -2.53
N GLU A 19 -16.60 -27.74 -1.36
CA GLU A 19 -17.81 -27.02 -0.95
C GLU A 19 -18.16 -25.89 -1.94
N PHE A 20 -17.17 -25.15 -2.44
CA PHE A 20 -17.37 -24.12 -3.44
C PHE A 20 -17.95 -24.69 -4.74
N TYR A 21 -17.41 -25.79 -5.26
CA TYR A 21 -17.91 -26.40 -6.50
C TYR A 21 -19.33 -26.92 -6.36
N ASP A 22 -19.68 -27.52 -5.22
CA ASP A 22 -21.04 -27.97 -4.92
C ASP A 22 -22.02 -26.79 -4.94
N ILE A 23 -21.66 -25.67 -4.29
CA ILE A 23 -22.49 -24.45 -4.27
C ILE A 23 -22.67 -23.89 -5.68
N MET A 24 -21.58 -23.75 -6.46
CA MET A 24 -21.64 -23.18 -7.81
C MET A 24 -22.49 -24.03 -8.76
N ALA A 25 -22.42 -25.36 -8.64
CA ALA A 25 -23.28 -26.28 -9.39
C ALA A 25 -24.76 -26.14 -8.99
N GLN A 26 -25.05 -26.06 -7.69
CA GLN A 26 -26.41 -25.90 -7.18
C GLN A 26 -27.08 -24.61 -7.66
N ILE A 27 -26.35 -23.49 -7.64
CA ILE A 27 -26.89 -22.19 -8.08
C ILE A 27 -26.73 -21.95 -9.59
N GLN A 28 -26.14 -22.90 -10.33
CA GLN A 28 -25.85 -22.80 -11.77
C GLN A 28 -25.06 -21.55 -12.14
N ALA A 29 -24.18 -21.07 -11.25
CA ALA A 29 -23.38 -19.90 -11.49
C ALA A 29 -22.12 -20.27 -12.31
N PRO A 30 -21.87 -19.61 -13.45
CA PRO A 30 -20.66 -19.84 -14.21
C PRO A 30 -19.45 -19.31 -13.44
N TYR A 31 -18.33 -20.04 -13.51
CA TYR A 31 -17.06 -19.60 -12.94
C TYR A 31 -15.89 -19.97 -13.85
N LYS A 32 -14.79 -19.25 -13.67
CA LYS A 32 -13.52 -19.51 -14.35
C LYS A 32 -12.39 -19.39 -13.33
N VAL A 33 -11.52 -20.38 -13.30
CA VAL A 33 -10.30 -20.29 -12.49
C VAL A 33 -9.38 -19.25 -13.13
N TYR A 34 -9.07 -18.19 -12.39
CA TYR A 34 -8.18 -17.12 -12.84
C TYR A 34 -6.73 -17.38 -12.43
N ILE A 35 -6.51 -17.80 -11.18
CA ILE A 35 -5.19 -18.14 -10.62
C ILE A 35 -5.31 -19.50 -9.94
N GLU A 36 -4.63 -20.51 -10.47
CA GLU A 36 -4.68 -21.87 -9.92
C GLU A 36 -4.00 -21.97 -8.56
N ASN A 37 -2.83 -21.33 -8.41
CA ASN A 37 -2.06 -21.36 -7.16
C ASN A 37 -1.51 -19.97 -6.82
N VAL A 38 -2.20 -19.29 -5.90
CA VAL A 38 -1.82 -17.96 -5.40
C VAL A 38 -0.47 -17.99 -4.68
N GLN A 39 -0.10 -19.09 -4.02
CA GLN A 39 1.18 -19.20 -3.31
C GLN A 39 2.38 -19.04 -4.25
N THR A 40 2.27 -19.56 -5.48
CA THR A 40 3.32 -19.39 -6.50
C THR A 40 3.55 -17.91 -6.82
N LEU A 41 2.50 -17.10 -6.85
CA LEU A 41 2.61 -15.66 -7.10
C LEU A 41 3.20 -14.93 -5.89
N ILE A 42 2.76 -15.28 -4.67
CA ILE A 42 3.30 -14.71 -3.43
C ILE A 42 4.81 -14.96 -3.33
N ASN A 43 5.26 -16.19 -3.57
CA ASN A 43 6.67 -16.55 -3.50
C ASN A 43 7.55 -15.75 -4.48
N ARG A 44 7.01 -15.35 -5.64
CA ARG A 44 7.74 -14.52 -6.62
C ARG A 44 7.88 -13.06 -6.16
N THR A 45 7.02 -12.59 -5.27
CA THR A 45 7.03 -11.20 -4.77
C THR A 45 7.91 -10.97 -3.54
N MET A 46 8.46 -12.03 -2.95
CA MET A 46 9.32 -11.98 -1.76
C MET A 46 10.74 -12.50 -2.09
N PRO A 47 11.52 -11.78 -2.92
CA PRO A 47 12.85 -12.26 -3.30
C PRO A 47 13.79 -12.30 -2.09
N THR A 48 14.50 -13.42 -1.92
CA THR A 48 15.44 -13.65 -0.80
C THR A 48 16.70 -12.77 -0.84
N ASN A 49 16.97 -12.12 -1.97
CA ASN A 49 18.14 -11.28 -2.20
C ASN A 49 17.71 -9.87 -2.63
N ALA A 50 16.99 -9.16 -1.77
CA ALA A 50 16.69 -7.75 -2.01
C ALA A 50 17.99 -6.93 -2.00
N SER A 51 18.15 -6.05 -2.99
CA SER A 51 19.25 -5.09 -3.05
C SER A 51 19.24 -4.20 -1.78
N MET A 52 20.42 -3.96 -1.20
CA MET A 52 20.56 -2.99 -0.10
C MET A 52 20.24 -1.55 -0.53
N LYS A 53 20.29 -1.26 -1.83
CA LYS A 53 19.92 0.03 -2.40
C LYS A 53 18.45 0.02 -2.77
N PHE A 54 17.72 1.05 -2.33
CA PHE A 54 16.33 1.31 -2.73
C PHE A 54 16.24 1.50 -4.25
N ASP A 55 15.36 0.74 -4.90
CA ASP A 55 15.04 0.83 -6.31
C ASP A 55 13.52 0.79 -6.53
N PHE A 56 13.07 0.72 -7.79
CA PHE A 56 11.64 0.62 -8.13
C PHE A 56 11.28 -0.73 -8.76
N LYS A 57 12.06 -1.77 -8.43
CA LYS A 57 11.91 -3.13 -8.98
C LYS A 57 11.39 -4.13 -7.94
N ASN A 58 11.25 -3.71 -6.68
CA ASN A 58 10.86 -4.55 -5.56
C ASN A 58 9.76 -3.91 -4.72
N TYR A 59 9.04 -4.74 -3.96
CA TYR A 59 8.15 -4.29 -2.89
C TYR A 59 8.90 -4.35 -1.57
N TYR A 60 9.04 -3.21 -0.90
CA TYR A 60 9.83 -3.08 0.31
C TYR A 60 8.98 -3.22 1.58
N ASP A 61 9.60 -3.67 2.67
CA ASP A 61 8.98 -3.62 3.98
C ASP A 61 8.87 -2.18 4.51
N LEU A 62 8.16 -2.02 5.63
CA LEU A 62 7.90 -0.72 6.24
C LEU A 62 9.19 0.01 6.60
N ASP A 63 10.15 -0.70 7.20
CA ASP A 63 11.39 -0.12 7.70
C ASP A 63 12.26 0.40 6.56
N THR A 64 12.33 -0.34 5.44
CA THR A 64 13.04 0.10 4.24
C THR A 64 12.39 1.32 3.60
N ILE A 65 11.05 1.38 3.55
CA ILE A 65 10.33 2.57 3.07
C ILE A 65 10.63 3.76 4.00
N TYR A 66 10.55 3.59 5.31
CA TYR A 66 10.77 4.67 6.28
C TYR A 66 12.21 5.17 6.26
N LYS A 67 13.18 4.26 6.13
CA LYS A 67 14.57 4.63 5.90
C LYS A 67 14.73 5.44 4.62
N ASN A 68 14.07 5.06 3.53
CA ASN A 68 14.14 5.83 2.29
C ASN A 68 13.56 7.25 2.44
N LEU A 69 12.48 7.42 3.21
CA LEU A 69 11.95 8.75 3.54
C LEU A 69 12.98 9.58 4.33
N ASP A 70 13.67 8.98 5.31
CA ASP A 70 14.74 9.67 6.06
C ASP A 70 15.90 10.06 5.16
N ASP A 71 16.36 9.14 4.30
CA ASP A 71 17.44 9.39 3.35
C ASP A 71 17.10 10.58 2.42
N LEU A 72 15.83 10.72 2.00
CA LEU A 72 15.37 11.83 1.16
C LEU A 72 15.32 13.16 1.91
N VAL A 73 14.94 13.15 3.19
CA VAL A 73 14.99 14.35 4.05
C VAL A 73 16.45 14.83 4.19
N GLU A 74 17.38 13.90 4.41
CA GLU A 74 18.82 14.22 4.52
C GLU A 74 19.43 14.71 3.20
N GLN A 75 19.01 14.13 2.06
CA GLN A 75 19.51 14.50 0.73
C GLN A 75 18.94 15.83 0.22
N HIS A 76 17.72 16.19 0.64
CA HIS A 76 17.00 17.37 0.16
C HIS A 76 16.45 18.25 1.30
N PRO A 77 17.27 18.67 2.27
CA PRO A 77 16.80 19.27 3.53
C PRO A 77 16.09 20.62 3.36
N ASN A 78 16.34 21.32 2.24
CA ASN A 78 15.72 22.61 1.94
C ASN A 78 14.28 22.48 1.41
N VAL A 79 13.90 21.32 0.89
CA VAL A 79 12.62 21.12 0.20
C VAL A 79 11.82 19.93 0.73
N VAL A 80 12.44 18.98 1.43
CA VAL A 80 11.79 17.81 2.03
C VAL A 80 11.82 17.91 3.54
N GLN A 81 10.66 17.71 4.17
CA GLN A 81 10.50 17.69 5.62
C GLN A 81 9.78 16.42 6.03
N SER A 82 10.23 15.76 7.09
CA SER A 82 9.48 14.64 7.66
C SER A 82 8.22 15.14 8.36
N ILE A 83 7.11 14.44 8.15
CA ILE A 83 5.83 14.72 8.81
C ILE A 83 5.23 13.43 9.37
N GLU A 84 4.42 13.57 10.41
CA GLU A 84 3.77 12.45 11.09
C GLU A 84 2.26 12.68 11.12
N GLY A 85 1.50 11.69 10.66
CA GLY A 85 0.03 11.71 10.61
C GLY A 85 -0.64 11.16 11.88
N GLY A 86 0.15 10.71 12.86
CA GLY A 86 -0.31 10.09 14.10
C GLY A 86 0.37 8.75 14.37
N GLU A 87 -0.23 7.97 15.26
CA GLU A 87 0.25 6.66 15.70
C GLU A 87 -0.84 5.61 15.47
N THR A 88 -0.44 4.41 15.03
CA THR A 88 -1.33 3.28 14.82
C THR A 88 -1.69 2.56 16.13
N TYR A 89 -2.54 1.53 16.06
CA TYR A 89 -2.91 0.76 17.25
C TYR A 89 -1.72 0.02 17.88
N GLU A 90 -0.82 -0.50 17.04
CA GLU A 90 0.39 -1.21 17.51
C GLU A 90 1.58 -0.27 17.75
N GLY A 91 1.37 1.05 17.81
CA GLY A 91 2.39 2.02 18.21
C GLY A 91 3.34 2.47 17.10
N ARG A 92 2.99 2.26 15.82
CA ARG A 92 3.81 2.70 14.68
C ARG A 92 3.41 4.10 14.25
N LYS A 93 4.38 4.94 13.95
CA LYS A 93 4.13 6.25 13.36
C LYS A 93 3.54 6.09 11.97
N ILE A 94 2.51 6.88 11.65
CA ILE A 94 2.05 7.04 10.26
C ILE A 94 2.96 8.10 9.63
N LYS A 95 4.09 7.66 9.09
CA LYS A 95 5.14 8.55 8.59
C LYS A 95 4.92 8.95 7.13
N GLY A 96 5.21 10.21 6.83
CA GLY A 96 5.20 10.77 5.49
C GLY A 96 6.27 11.85 5.33
N VAL A 97 6.24 12.52 4.17
CA VAL A 97 7.06 13.70 3.91
C VAL A 97 6.21 14.84 3.32
N LYS A 98 6.62 16.07 3.64
CA LYS A 98 6.22 17.27 2.93
C LYS A 98 7.31 17.64 1.92
N ILE A 99 6.94 17.89 0.66
CA ILE A 99 7.82 18.49 -0.35
C ILE A 99 7.31 19.90 -0.66
N SER A 100 8.17 20.91 -0.54
CA SER A 100 7.84 22.32 -0.77
C SER A 100 9.04 23.05 -1.35
N PHE A 101 8.91 23.55 -2.58
CA PHE A 101 9.98 24.31 -3.25
C PHE A 101 9.90 25.83 -3.02
N LYS A 102 8.72 26.35 -2.69
CA LYS A 102 8.48 27.77 -2.43
C LYS A 102 7.31 27.96 -1.46
N PRO A 103 7.29 29.05 -0.67
CA PRO A 103 6.19 29.32 0.24
C PRO A 103 4.88 29.60 -0.49
N ASP A 104 3.76 29.54 0.26
CA ASP A 104 2.41 29.91 -0.17
C ASP A 104 1.84 29.10 -1.36
N ASN A 105 2.36 27.88 -1.55
CA ASN A 105 1.84 26.94 -2.54
C ASN A 105 0.53 26.28 -2.07
N PRO A 106 -0.41 25.98 -2.99
CA PRO A 106 -1.52 25.09 -2.70
C PRO A 106 -1.05 23.67 -2.36
N GLY A 107 -1.72 23.02 -1.41
CA GLY A 107 -1.37 21.68 -0.95
C GLY A 107 -2.04 20.56 -1.73
N VAL A 108 -1.29 19.50 -2.02
CA VAL A 108 -1.79 18.22 -2.55
C VAL A 108 -1.46 17.12 -1.54
N PHE A 109 -2.47 16.37 -1.14
CA PHE A 109 -2.32 15.23 -0.23
C PHE A 109 -2.42 13.91 -1.00
N ILE A 110 -1.39 13.07 -0.87
CA ILE A 110 -1.34 11.73 -1.44
C ILE A 110 -1.14 10.75 -0.29
N GLU A 111 -2.13 9.91 -0.05
CA GLU A 111 -1.97 8.70 0.76
C GLU A 111 -1.97 7.47 -0.12
N SER A 112 -1.31 6.42 0.37
CA SER A 112 -1.45 5.09 -0.19
C SER A 112 -1.32 4.02 0.88
N GLY A 113 -1.67 2.78 0.51
CA GLY A 113 -1.56 1.66 1.44
C GLY A 113 -2.57 1.70 2.59
N ILE A 114 -3.70 2.40 2.41
CA ILE A 114 -4.84 2.32 3.34
C ILE A 114 -5.33 0.87 3.50
N HIS A 115 -5.31 0.09 2.42
CA HIS A 115 -5.43 -1.37 2.48
C HIS A 115 -4.05 -2.01 2.38
N ALA A 116 -3.75 -2.86 3.36
CA ALA A 116 -2.39 -3.36 3.54
C ALA A 116 -1.87 -4.26 2.39
N MET A 117 -2.72 -5.10 1.80
CA MET A 117 -2.31 -6.03 0.74
C MET A 117 -1.98 -5.38 -0.61
N GLU A 118 -2.37 -4.10 -0.81
CA GLU A 118 -2.29 -3.38 -2.09
C GLU A 118 -0.87 -2.80 -2.31
N TRP A 119 0.16 -3.67 -2.27
CA TRP A 119 1.59 -3.30 -2.27
C TRP A 119 2.05 -2.41 -3.43
N ILE A 120 1.34 -2.42 -4.55
CA ILE A 120 1.64 -1.52 -5.66
C ILE A 120 1.40 -0.06 -5.30
N ALA A 121 0.43 0.25 -4.44
CA ALA A 121 0.08 1.62 -4.10
C ALA A 121 1.22 2.33 -3.32
N PRO A 122 1.79 1.76 -2.23
CA PRO A 122 2.99 2.33 -1.60
C PRO A 122 4.18 2.46 -2.55
N ALA A 123 4.43 1.47 -3.41
CA ALA A 123 5.52 1.53 -4.39
C ALA A 123 5.34 2.68 -5.39
N THR A 124 4.12 2.90 -5.88
CA THR A 124 3.80 4.02 -6.77
C THR A 124 3.88 5.37 -6.06
N ALA A 125 3.42 5.48 -4.81
CA ALA A 125 3.57 6.71 -4.04
C ALA A 125 5.06 7.08 -3.83
N MET A 126 5.90 6.10 -3.53
CA MET A 126 7.36 6.30 -3.47
C MET A 126 7.93 6.72 -4.83
N TYR A 127 7.46 6.13 -5.94
CA TYR A 127 7.91 6.55 -7.27
C TYR A 127 7.53 8.00 -7.58
N ILE A 128 6.29 8.40 -7.30
CA ILE A 128 5.82 9.78 -7.48
C ILE A 128 6.68 10.74 -6.65
N LEU A 129 6.91 10.42 -5.38
CA LEU A 129 7.75 11.20 -4.48
C LEU A 129 9.14 11.44 -5.09
N HIS A 130 9.82 10.39 -5.57
CA HIS A 130 11.12 10.53 -6.22
C HIS A 130 11.04 11.36 -7.51
N GLN A 131 10.03 11.18 -8.35
CA GLN A 131 9.86 11.98 -9.56
C GLN A 131 9.69 13.48 -9.26
N LEU A 132 8.96 13.82 -8.20
CA LEU A 132 8.81 15.21 -7.74
C LEU A 132 10.12 15.84 -7.27
N LEU A 133 11.13 15.03 -6.90
CA LEU A 133 12.44 15.52 -6.46
C LEU A 133 13.49 15.51 -7.57
N THR A 134 13.50 14.47 -8.42
CA THR A 134 14.65 14.17 -9.28
C THR A 134 14.35 14.17 -10.78
N SER A 135 13.08 14.30 -11.19
CA SER A 135 12.76 14.30 -12.63
C SER A 135 13.44 15.45 -13.35
N THR A 136 13.93 15.21 -14.57
CA THR A 136 14.46 16.26 -15.47
C THR A 136 13.40 16.77 -16.45
N ASP A 137 12.19 16.21 -16.42
CA ASP A 137 11.08 16.63 -17.26
C ASP A 137 10.52 17.98 -16.79
N THR A 138 10.44 18.95 -17.70
CA THR A 138 10.01 20.32 -17.40
C THR A 138 8.58 20.41 -16.90
N GLU A 139 7.67 19.57 -17.39
CA GLU A 139 6.28 19.55 -16.93
C GLU A 139 6.19 19.02 -15.50
N VAL A 140 6.95 17.96 -15.19
CA VAL A 140 7.04 17.41 -13.83
C VAL A 140 7.65 18.41 -12.87
N ARG A 141 8.73 19.11 -13.26
CA ARG A 141 9.34 20.17 -12.43
C ARG A 141 8.37 21.31 -12.16
N THR A 142 7.67 21.79 -13.20
CA THR A 142 6.67 22.86 -13.08
C THR A 142 5.55 22.46 -12.12
N LEU A 143 5.07 21.22 -12.21
CA LEU A 143 4.06 20.69 -11.30
C LEU A 143 4.59 20.58 -9.87
N ALA A 144 5.79 20.02 -9.69
CA ALA A 144 6.41 19.85 -8.39
C ALA A 144 6.61 21.19 -7.66
N GLU A 145 7.05 22.23 -8.38
CA GLU A 145 7.37 23.55 -7.82
C GLU A 145 6.14 24.44 -7.60
N SER A 146 4.99 24.09 -8.17
CA SER A 146 3.73 24.83 -8.04
C SER A 146 2.84 24.38 -6.89
N HIS A 147 3.18 23.28 -6.20
CA HIS A 147 2.38 22.72 -5.11
C HIS A 147 3.25 22.28 -3.92
N ASP A 148 2.64 22.26 -2.74
CA ASP A 148 3.17 21.57 -1.56
C ASP A 148 2.62 20.14 -1.53
N TRP A 149 3.49 19.13 -1.48
CA TRP A 149 3.09 17.73 -1.55
C TRP A 149 3.20 17.09 -0.17
N TYR A 150 2.10 16.54 0.33
CA TYR A 150 2.04 15.78 1.58
C TYR A 150 1.84 14.32 1.21
N ILE A 151 2.90 13.51 1.32
CA ILE A 151 2.90 12.14 0.82
C ILE A 151 3.09 11.16 1.98
N PHE A 152 2.11 10.27 2.16
CA PHE A 152 2.12 9.18 3.13
C PHE A 152 2.09 7.83 2.38
N PRO A 153 3.26 7.21 2.11
CA PRO A 153 3.33 6.00 1.30
C PRO A 153 2.62 4.81 1.96
N VAL A 154 2.60 4.73 3.29
CA VAL A 154 1.95 3.64 4.03
C VAL A 154 1.03 4.21 5.10
N PHE A 155 -0.25 4.32 4.77
CA PHE A 155 -1.27 4.87 5.67
C PHE A 155 -1.81 3.86 6.71
N ASN A 156 -1.65 2.54 6.45
CA ASN A 156 -1.93 1.46 7.40
C ASN A 156 -0.65 0.67 7.78
N PRO A 157 0.28 1.25 8.57
CA PRO A 157 1.54 0.59 8.93
C PRO A 157 1.37 -0.80 9.57
N ASP A 158 0.43 -0.95 10.50
CA ASP A 158 0.23 -2.24 11.20
C ASP A 158 -0.22 -3.34 10.25
N GLY A 159 -1.21 -3.03 9.42
CA GLY A 159 -1.67 -3.98 8.40
C GLY A 159 -0.55 -4.29 7.42
N TYR A 160 0.21 -3.29 6.98
CA TYR A 160 1.29 -3.47 6.01
C TYR A 160 2.37 -4.42 6.55
N VAL A 161 2.84 -4.21 7.78
CA VAL A 161 3.80 -5.12 8.45
C VAL A 161 3.22 -6.53 8.57
N TYR A 162 1.93 -6.66 8.88
CA TYR A 162 1.28 -7.97 8.96
C TYR A 162 1.24 -8.70 7.61
N THR A 163 1.18 -7.97 6.48
CA THR A 163 1.28 -8.58 5.14
C THR A 163 2.67 -9.10 4.77
N HIS A 164 3.71 -8.50 5.33
CA HIS A 164 5.09 -8.93 5.12
C HIS A 164 5.49 -10.10 6.03
N THR A 165 4.84 -10.25 7.19
CA THR A 165 5.26 -11.19 8.23
C THR A 165 4.34 -12.39 8.42
N THR A 166 3.03 -12.22 8.22
CA THR A 166 2.03 -13.22 8.67
C THR A 166 1.03 -13.59 7.59
N ASN A 167 0.32 -12.61 7.02
CA ASN A 167 -0.73 -12.87 6.03
C ASN A 167 -0.68 -11.84 4.90
N ARG A 168 -0.10 -12.25 3.77
CA ARG A 168 0.05 -11.43 2.57
C ARG A 168 -1.25 -10.79 2.07
N LEU A 169 -2.40 -11.41 2.32
CA LEU A 169 -3.70 -10.96 1.82
C LEU A 169 -4.50 -10.17 2.86
N TRP A 170 -3.85 -9.75 3.95
CA TRP A 170 -4.48 -8.90 4.95
C TRP A 170 -4.80 -7.50 4.40
N ARG A 171 -6.02 -7.04 4.65
CA ARG A 171 -6.52 -5.75 4.14
C ARG A 171 -6.66 -4.66 5.22
N LYS A 172 -7.13 -5.05 6.40
CA LYS A 172 -7.67 -4.15 7.45
C LYS A 172 -6.58 -3.57 8.36
N THR A 173 -6.98 -2.75 9.34
CA THR A 173 -6.11 -2.41 10.49
C THR A 173 -5.83 -3.63 11.38
N ARG A 174 -5.13 -3.45 12.51
CA ARG A 174 -4.77 -4.52 13.44
C ARG A 174 -5.38 -4.41 14.85
N LYS A 175 -6.27 -3.43 15.08
CA LYS A 175 -7.00 -3.32 16.35
C LYS A 175 -7.86 -4.58 16.62
N PRO A 176 -7.77 -5.23 17.80
CA PRO A 176 -8.60 -6.37 18.16
C PRO A 176 -10.06 -5.94 18.42
N TYR A 177 -10.99 -6.82 18.04
CA TYR A 177 -12.44 -6.72 18.24
C TYR A 177 -12.97 -8.08 18.72
N GLY A 178 -12.73 -8.41 20.00
CA GLY A 178 -13.06 -9.72 20.57
C GLY A 178 -11.89 -10.69 20.56
N SER A 179 -12.17 -12.00 20.67
CA SER A 179 -11.13 -13.04 20.78
C SER A 179 -10.38 -13.25 19.46
N ASP A 180 -11.10 -13.32 18.34
CA ASP A 180 -10.54 -13.83 17.08
C ASP A 180 -10.69 -12.86 15.89
N CYS A 181 -11.32 -11.70 16.10
CA CYS A 181 -11.54 -10.71 15.06
C CYS A 181 -10.62 -9.51 15.25
N TYR A 182 -9.89 -9.16 14.19
CA TYR A 182 -8.96 -8.02 14.17
C TYR A 182 -9.26 -7.12 12.97
N GLY A 183 -9.09 -5.83 13.17
CA GLY A 183 -9.09 -4.81 12.14
C GLY A 183 -10.47 -4.31 11.71
N CYS A 184 -10.51 -3.03 11.36
CA CYS A 184 -11.58 -2.39 10.59
C CYS A 184 -11.08 -2.09 9.17
N ASP A 185 -11.98 -2.03 8.19
CA ASP A 185 -11.65 -1.49 6.87
C ASP A 185 -11.58 0.04 6.97
N LEU A 186 -10.37 0.61 6.78
CA LEU A 186 -10.14 2.05 6.91
C LEU A 186 -10.94 2.86 5.89
N ASN A 187 -11.18 2.34 4.69
CA ASN A 187 -11.97 3.06 3.68
C ASN A 187 -13.49 2.89 3.88
N ARG A 188 -13.92 2.43 5.06
CA ARG A 188 -15.31 2.40 5.52
C ARG A 188 -15.47 3.08 6.89
N ASN A 189 -14.48 3.85 7.31
CA ASN A 189 -14.36 4.43 8.65
C ASN A 189 -13.94 5.91 8.59
N TRP A 190 -14.52 6.66 7.65
CA TRP A 190 -14.38 8.12 7.53
C TRP A 190 -15.38 8.84 8.42
#